data_AF-A0A060YGU1-F1
#
_entry.id   AF-A0A060YGU1-F1
#
_cell.length_a   1.000
_cell.length_b   1.000
_cell.length_c   1.000
_cell.angle_alpha   90.00
_cell.angle_beta   90.00
_cell.angle_gamma   90.00
#
_symmetry.space_group_name_H-M   'P 1'
#
loop_
_entity.id
_entity.type
_entity.pdbx_description
1 polymer ?
#
loop_
_entity_poly.entity_id
_entity_poly.type
_entity_poly.pdbx_seq_one_letter_code
_entity_poly.pdbx_strand_id
1 'polypeptide(L)'
;MLIGVAAVVLGGFFIICAAPFASHRLYKAGGVLFLTSALFLLVVVVMYVLWVEVLDVVQVYVDHQRSSICPTFDLTIHYGLSFFFAPVGISFCLLAGLLFLLIGRSVRMQYH
;
A
#
# COMPACT_ATOMS: atom_id res chain seq x y z
N MET A 1 6.33 2.97 5.18
CA MET A 1 5.59 1.92 5.93
C MET A 1 4.87 2.51 7.14
N LEU A 2 5.59 2.99 8.16
CA LEU A 2 4.99 3.54 9.40
C LEU A 2 3.90 4.61 9.14
N ILE A 3 4.18 5.59 8.28
CA ILE A 3 3.22 6.65 7.94
C ILE A 3 1.97 6.07 7.27
N GLY A 4 2.11 5.11 6.36
CA GLY A 4 0.99 4.46 5.69
C GLY A 4 0.11 3.67 6.68
N VAL A 5 0.74 2.92 7.60
CA VAL A 5 0.04 2.20 8.66
C VAL A 5 -0.67 3.15 9.61
N ALA A 6 0.00 4.21 10.07
CA ALA A 6 -0.60 5.22 10.93
C ALA A 6 -1.80 5.90 10.25
N ALA A 7 -1.68 6.24 8.96
CA ALA A 7 -2.76 6.83 8.18
C ALA A 7 -3.96 5.88 8.05
N VAL A 8 -3.74 4.57 7.82
CA VAL A 8 -4.83 3.60 7.72
C VAL A 8 -5.55 3.39 9.07
N VAL A 9 -4.81 3.35 10.17
CA VAL A 9 -5.36 3.20 11.52
C VAL A 9 -6.20 4.43 11.89
N LEU A 10 -5.65 5.63 11.68
CA LEU A 10 -6.37 6.88 11.92
C LEU A 10 -7.60 6.98 11.00
N GLY A 11 -7.46 6.65 9.72
CA GLY A 11 -8.57 6.64 8.77
C GLY A 11 -9.70 5.70 9.21
N GLY A 12 -9.36 4.50 9.68
CA GLY A 12 -10.32 3.53 10.22
C GLY A 12 -11.07 4.09 11.43
N PHE A 13 -10.35 4.71 12.37
CA PHE A 13 -10.97 5.37 13.52
C PHE A 13 -11.95 6.47 13.10
N PHE A 14 -11.56 7.35 12.17
CA PHE A 14 -12.46 8.40 11.66
C PHE A 14 -13.73 7.83 11.01
N ILE A 15 -13.63 6.72 10.27
CA ILE A 15 -14.79 6.10 9.63
C ILE A 15 -15.72 5.44 10.66
N ILE A 16 -15.17 4.75 11.66
CA ILE A 16 -15.96 4.15 12.75
C ILE A 16 -16.72 5.24 13.50
N CYS A 17 -16.07 6.38 13.76
CA CYS A 17 -16.72 7.54 14.36
C CYS A 17 -17.71 8.23 13.39
N ALA A 18 -17.54 8.13 12.08
CA ALA A 18 -18.45 8.77 11.12
C ALA A 18 -19.87 8.18 11.14
N ALA A 19 -19.99 6.88 11.44
CA ALA A 19 -21.28 6.16 11.47
C ALA A 19 -22.27 6.71 12.53
N PRO A 20 -21.91 6.84 13.84
CA PRO A 20 -22.83 7.39 14.83
C PRO A 20 -23.10 8.89 14.67
N PHE A 21 -22.13 9.66 14.15
CA PHE A 21 -22.27 11.13 14.02
C PHE A 21 -22.86 11.57 12.67
N ALA A 22 -23.16 10.65 11.74
CA ALA A 22 -23.65 10.92 10.38
C ALA A 22 -22.91 12.06 9.66
N SER A 23 -21.62 12.25 9.96
CA SER A 23 -20.91 13.47 9.59
C SER A 23 -20.17 13.28 8.27
N HIS A 24 -20.58 14.02 7.24
CA HIS A 24 -19.97 13.97 5.91
C HIS A 24 -18.47 14.32 5.91
N ARG A 25 -18.02 15.14 6.89
CA ARG A 25 -16.61 15.54 7.03
C ARG A 25 -15.72 14.40 7.52
N LEU A 26 -16.20 13.55 8.43
CA LEU A 26 -15.41 12.41 8.90
C LEU A 26 -15.27 11.33 7.82
N TYR A 27 -16.34 11.05 7.05
CA TYR A 27 -16.25 10.15 5.90
C TYR A 27 -15.24 10.65 4.87
N LYS A 28 -15.23 11.96 4.60
CA LYS A 28 -14.26 12.56 3.68
C LYS A 28 -12.82 12.46 4.22
N ALA A 29 -12.61 12.81 5.50
CA ALA A 29 -11.28 12.75 6.12
C ALA A 29 -10.74 11.31 6.16
N GLY A 30 -11.57 10.36 6.58
CA GLY A 30 -11.22 8.94 6.58
C GLY A 30 -10.90 8.40 5.18
N GLY A 31 -11.72 8.73 4.18
CA GLY A 31 -11.47 8.35 2.80
C GLY A 31 -10.12 8.87 2.26
N VAL A 32 -9.79 10.13 2.52
CA VAL A 32 -8.48 10.71 2.14
C VAL A 32 -7.33 10.01 2.87
N LEU A 33 -7.49 9.68 4.15
CA LEU A 33 -6.47 8.97 4.91
C LEU A 33 -6.21 7.55 4.35
N PHE A 34 -7.24 6.85 3.90
CA PHE A 34 -7.10 5.56 3.20
C PHE A 34 -6.37 5.69 1.85
N LEU A 35 -6.67 6.71 1.07
CA LEU A 35 -5.99 7.00 -0.20
C LEU A 35 -4.51 7.36 -0.01
N THR A 36 -4.21 8.21 0.98
CA THR A 36 -2.82 8.59 1.29
C THR A 36 -2.03 7.40 1.83
N SER A 37 -2.63 6.58 2.71
CA SER A 37 -2.09 5.29 3.15
C SER A 37 -1.68 4.42 1.96
N ALA A 38 -2.60 4.20 1.02
CA ALA A 38 -2.36 3.36 -0.15
C ALA A 38 -1.21 3.88 -1.00
N LEU A 39 -1.12 5.20 -1.21
CA LEU A 39 -0.02 5.82 -1.94
C LEU A 39 1.32 5.58 -1.26
N PHE A 40 1.41 5.80 0.06
CA PHE A 40 2.66 5.56 0.80
C PHE A 40 3.08 4.09 0.78
N LEU A 41 2.12 3.16 0.90
CA LEU A 41 2.41 1.73 0.82
C LEU A 41 2.85 1.32 -0.60
N LEU A 42 2.21 1.88 -1.64
CA LEU A 42 2.59 1.65 -3.04
C LEU A 42 4.01 2.14 -3.31
N VAL A 43 4.38 3.34 -2.85
CA VAL A 43 5.74 3.87 -2.99
C VAL A 43 6.76 2.93 -2.36
N VAL A 44 6.47 2.36 -1.18
CA VAL A 44 7.39 1.41 -0.53
C VAL A 44 7.52 0.13 -1.34
N VAL A 45 6.41 -0.44 -1.82
CA VAL A 45 6.44 -1.67 -2.61
C VAL A 45 7.21 -1.46 -3.90
N VAL A 46 6.96 -0.35 -4.62
CA VAL A 46 7.70 0.00 -5.84
C VAL A 46 9.17 0.21 -5.54
N MET A 47 9.51 0.95 -4.48
CA MET A 47 10.91 1.16 -4.09
C MET A 47 11.61 -0.17 -3.78
N TYR A 48 10.93 -1.11 -3.13
CA TYR A 48 11.46 -2.45 -2.87
C TYR A 48 11.66 -3.25 -4.17
N VAL A 49 10.71 -3.22 -5.10
CA VAL A 49 10.85 -3.89 -6.41
C VAL A 49 12.00 -3.29 -7.21
N LEU A 50 12.07 -1.96 -7.30
CA LEU A 50 13.17 -1.28 -7.99
C LEU A 50 14.50 -1.61 -7.33
N TRP A 51 14.55 -1.71 -6.00
CA TRP A 51 15.77 -2.12 -5.30
C TRP A 51 16.20 -3.54 -5.69
N VAL A 52 15.27 -4.49 -5.75
CA VAL A 52 15.58 -5.91 -6.03
C VAL A 52 15.87 -6.15 -7.51
N GLU A 53 15.07 -5.55 -8.41
CA GLU A 53 15.10 -5.82 -9.85
C GLU A 53 15.99 -4.82 -10.63
N VAL A 54 16.05 -3.54 -10.24
CA VAL A 54 16.70 -2.48 -11.04
C VAL A 54 18.11 -2.13 -10.57
N LEU A 55 18.45 -2.31 -9.29
CA LEU A 55 19.83 -2.07 -8.84
C LEU A 55 20.81 -3.17 -9.26
N ASP A 56 20.33 -4.19 -9.98
CA ASP A 56 21.11 -5.30 -10.52
C ASP A 56 21.98 -6.02 -9.49
N VAL A 57 21.73 -5.78 -8.19
CA VAL A 57 22.49 -6.35 -7.07
C VAL A 57 22.46 -7.87 -7.15
N VAL A 58 21.32 -8.41 -7.58
CA VAL A 58 21.14 -9.85 -7.76
C VAL A 58 21.99 -10.36 -8.93
N GLN A 59 21.94 -9.74 -10.11
CA GLN A 59 22.69 -10.26 -11.26
C GLN A 59 24.18 -10.02 -11.10
N VAL A 60 24.61 -8.84 -10.63
CA VAL A 60 26.01 -8.56 -10.29
C VAL A 60 26.55 -9.56 -9.27
N TYR A 61 25.75 -9.91 -8.26
CA TYR A 61 26.16 -10.93 -7.28
C TYR A 61 26.26 -12.34 -7.90
N VAL A 62 25.30 -12.72 -8.74
CA VAL A 62 25.28 -14.02 -9.43
C VAL A 62 26.47 -14.14 -10.40
N ASP A 63 26.77 -13.10 -11.17
CA ASP A 63 27.89 -13.09 -12.12
C ASP A 63 29.24 -13.13 -11.39
N HIS A 64 29.37 -12.42 -10.27
CA HIS A 64 30.57 -12.48 -9.45
C HIS A 64 30.79 -13.87 -8.82
N GLN A 65 29.71 -14.53 -8.40
CA GLN A 65 29.74 -15.91 -7.89
C GLN A 65 30.02 -16.95 -8.99
N ARG A 66 29.46 -16.79 -10.19
CA ARG A 66 29.76 -17.65 -11.35
C ARG A 66 31.21 -17.59 -11.76
N SER A 67 31.79 -16.40 -11.74
CA SER A 67 33.22 -16.19 -12.06
C SER A 67 34.17 -16.78 -11.01
N SER A 68 33.74 -16.94 -9.76
CA SER A 68 34.65 -17.24 -8.65
C SER A 68 34.54 -18.67 -8.12
N ILE A 69 33.36 -19.30 -8.14
CA ILE A 69 33.14 -20.58 -7.43
C ILE A 69 32.50 -21.66 -8.30
N CYS A 70 31.49 -21.35 -9.14
CA CYS A 70 30.80 -22.37 -9.94
C CYS A 70 30.11 -21.81 -11.21
N PRO A 71 30.44 -22.30 -12.43
CA PRO A 71 29.88 -21.78 -13.68
C PRO A 71 28.38 -22.08 -13.88
N THR A 72 27.81 -23.04 -13.14
CA THR A 72 26.39 -23.46 -13.19
C THR A 72 25.61 -23.04 -11.95
N PHE A 73 25.92 -21.87 -11.38
CA PHE A 73 25.10 -21.32 -10.30
C PHE A 73 23.82 -20.68 -10.87
N ASP A 74 22.67 -21.06 -10.32
CA ASP A 74 21.35 -20.53 -10.66
C ASP A 74 20.66 -20.12 -9.35
N LEU A 75 20.20 -18.86 -9.28
CA LEU A 75 19.67 -18.26 -8.05
C LEU A 75 18.16 -18.04 -8.20
N THR A 76 17.35 -18.86 -7.52
CA THR A 76 15.90 -18.70 -7.47
C THR A 76 15.49 -17.84 -6.28
N ILE A 77 15.08 -16.60 -6.54
CA ILE A 77 14.55 -15.69 -5.51
C ILE A 77 13.06 -15.97 -5.29
N HIS A 78 12.71 -16.37 -4.06
CA HIS A 78 11.32 -16.55 -3.66
C HIS A 78 10.85 -15.33 -2.86
N TYR A 79 9.85 -14.63 -3.39
CA TYR A 79 9.17 -13.56 -2.66
C TYR A 79 8.34 -14.13 -1.51
N GLY A 80 8.43 -13.49 -0.34
CA GLY A 80 7.60 -13.85 0.81
C GLY A 80 6.11 -13.54 0.58
N LEU A 81 5.23 -14.24 1.29
CA LEU A 81 3.77 -14.03 1.23
C LEU A 81 3.37 -12.57 1.45
N SER A 82 4.08 -11.84 2.30
CA SER A 82 3.85 -10.41 2.57
C SER A 82 3.90 -9.56 1.31
N PHE A 83 4.78 -9.92 0.36
CA PHE A 83 4.92 -9.20 -0.91
C PHE A 83 3.74 -9.47 -1.85
N PHE A 84 3.16 -10.67 -1.80
CA PHE A 84 1.92 -11.00 -2.52
C PHE A 84 0.69 -10.29 -1.92
N PHE A 85 0.62 -10.18 -0.60
CA PHE A 85 -0.50 -9.51 0.07
C PHE A 85 -0.46 -7.98 -0.03
N ALA A 86 0.72 -7.37 -0.19
CA ALA A 86 0.84 -5.92 -0.22
C ALA A 86 0.05 -5.25 -1.36
N PRO A 87 0.12 -5.69 -2.64
CA PRO A 87 -0.71 -5.17 -3.73
C PRO A 87 -2.21 -5.33 -3.47
N VAL A 88 -2.61 -6.46 -2.89
CA VAL A 88 -4.02 -6.73 -2.53
C VAL A 88 -4.50 -5.72 -1.49
N GLY A 89 -3.71 -5.52 -0.43
CA GLY A 89 -4.00 -4.54 0.63
C GLY A 89 -4.05 -3.11 0.11
N ILE A 90 -3.13 -2.72 -0.78
CA ILE A 90 -3.12 -1.39 -1.41
C ILE A 90 -4.39 -1.17 -2.23
N SER A 91 -4.76 -2.15 -3.06
CA SER A 91 -5.97 -2.10 -3.90
C SER A 91 -7.23 -1.95 -3.04
N PHE A 92 -7.28 -2.70 -1.95
CA PHE A 92 -8.37 -2.61 -0.98
C PHE A 92 -8.43 -1.23 -0.31
N CYS A 93 -7.29 -0.66 0.09
CA CYS A 93 -7.24 0.68 0.67
C CYS A 93 -7.68 1.77 -0.32
N LEU A 94 -7.30 1.66 -1.61
CA LEU A 94 -7.75 2.57 -2.67
C LEU A 94 -9.27 2.49 -2.88
N LEU A 95 -9.79 1.28 -3.02
CA LEU A 95 -11.22 1.04 -3.21
C LEU A 95 -12.01 1.57 -2.02
N ALA A 96 -11.60 1.22 -0.79
CA ALA A 96 -12.22 1.71 0.43
C ALA A 96 -12.19 3.24 0.52
N GLY A 97 -11.03 3.85 0.26
CA GLY A 97 -10.88 5.32 0.28
C GLY A 97 -11.82 6.02 -0.70
N LEU A 98 -11.93 5.51 -1.93
CA LEU A 98 -12.86 6.03 -2.95
C LEU A 98 -14.33 5.86 -2.54
N LEU A 99 -14.70 4.69 -2.01
CA LEU A 99 -16.06 4.43 -1.55
C LEU A 99 -16.46 5.36 -0.40
N PHE A 100 -15.58 5.57 0.59
CA PHE A 100 -15.86 6.47 1.71
C PHE A 100 -15.93 7.95 1.27
N LEU A 101 -15.18 8.36 0.25
CA LEU A 101 -15.34 9.68 -0.36
C LEU A 101 -16.70 9.84 -1.04
N LEU A 102 -17.15 8.81 -1.78
CA LEU A 102 -18.46 8.81 -2.43
C LEU A 102 -19.60 8.84 -1.40
N ILE A 103 -19.51 8.04 -0.33
CA ILE A 103 -20.47 8.04 0.77
C ILE A 103 -20.48 9.41 1.48
N GLY A 104 -19.31 9.99 1.76
CA GLY A 104 -19.24 11.34 2.34
C GLY A 104 -19.91 12.38 1.43
N ARG A 105 -19.78 12.23 0.11
CA ARG A 105 -20.46 13.11 -0.86
C ARG A 105 -21.97 12.90 -0.87
N SER A 106 -22.46 11.65 -0.86
CA SER A 106 -23.90 11.37 -0.88
C SER A 106 -24.57 11.86 0.41
N VAL A 107 -23.98 11.62 1.58
CA VAL A 107 -24.49 12.12 2.88
C VAL A 107 -24.57 13.65 2.89
N ARG A 108 -23.57 14.34 2.32
CA ARG A 108 -23.61 15.81 2.20
C ARG A 108 -24.78 16.29 1.34
N MET A 109 -25.15 15.56 0.29
CA MET A 109 -26.25 15.93 -0.61
C MET A 109 -27.63 15.64 -0.02
N GLN A 110 -27.74 14.72 0.96
CA GLN A 110 -29.03 14.39 1.59
C GLN A 110 -29.36 15.26 2.81
N TYR A 111 -28.35 15.79 3.51
CA TYR A 111 -28.53 16.60 4.72
C TYR A 111 -28.53 18.12 4.46
N HIS A 112 -28.56 18.53 3.19
CA HIS A 112 -28.49 19.92 2.76
C HIS A 112 -29.58 20.24 1.75
#